data_AF-A0AAV9VNQ9-F1
#
_entry.id   AF-A0AAV9VNQ9-F1
#
_cell.length_a   1.000
_cell.length_b   1.000
_cell.length_c   1.000
_cell.angle_alpha   90.00
_cell.angle_beta   90.00
_cell.angle_gamma   90.00
#
_symmetry.space_group_name_H-M   'P 1'
#
loop_
_entity.id
_entity.type
_entity.pdbx_description
1 polymer ?
#
loop_
_entity_poly.entity_id
_entity_poly.type
_entity_poly.pdbx_seq_one_letter_code
_entity_poly.pdbx_strand_id
1 'polypeptide(L)'
;MDYQYKSMFRGEHSICGLLKSKGIDPVQYISFFSLRSYDRLNRTERITEKEERTGVKYEDVQHAQAHEVMSEGGVTGGHGYDKDESVQYHMQKDRETFEEENQEDKPHDKKTKDSIAQDALETNEKPSQEGFQGDEELEKENIITEQCYIHAKVLIADDKIAIIGSSNLNDRSQLGYHDSELSIVIEDQNTIDTKMGGEDFKASFFAAHLRRQLWREHLGLLPPQELDGEDDSNVTLPGEGDYDFQEDEKSKIVEDPLSDELWEIWNRQAHGNTEIFRELFHCIPDNAVRTFNDYDEFLPKKEIKAGHLFNPEMPLEEVKKKLDGVKGHLVRFPTEFLIDEEMAERGLDFNGITESIYT
;
A
#
# COMPACT_ATOMS: atom_id res chain seq x y z
N MET A 1 -7.50 -12.98 -9.19
CA MET A 1 -6.31 -13.67 -8.62
C MET A 1 -5.85 -14.82 -9.50
N ASP A 2 -6.73 -15.75 -9.91
CA ASP A 2 -6.34 -16.95 -10.69
C ASP A 2 -5.32 -16.70 -11.82
N TYR A 3 -5.58 -15.75 -12.74
CA TYR A 3 -4.64 -15.41 -13.82
C TYR A 3 -3.29 -14.89 -13.35
N GLN A 4 -3.26 -14.07 -12.30
CA GLN A 4 -1.99 -13.58 -11.72
C GLN A 4 -1.13 -14.75 -11.24
N TYR A 5 -1.75 -15.68 -10.50
CA TYR A 5 -1.07 -16.88 -9.99
C TYR A 5 -0.63 -17.82 -11.12
N LYS A 6 -1.45 -17.99 -12.17
CA LYS A 6 -1.11 -18.77 -13.38
C LYS A 6 0.03 -18.15 -14.20
N SER A 7 0.09 -16.83 -14.29
CA SER A 7 1.20 -16.14 -14.95
C SER A 7 2.50 -16.29 -14.18
N MET A 8 2.46 -16.19 -12.85
CA MET A 8 3.67 -16.18 -12.02
C MET A 8 4.21 -17.59 -11.73
N PHE A 9 3.38 -18.52 -11.22
CA PHE A 9 3.88 -19.81 -10.68
C PHE A 9 2.97 -21.04 -10.80
N ARG A 10 1.70 -20.92 -11.22
CA ARG A 10 0.80 -22.08 -11.36
C ARG A 10 0.75 -22.58 -12.81
N GLY A 11 1.23 -23.80 -13.01
CA GLY A 11 1.19 -24.48 -14.31
C GLY A 11 2.49 -24.37 -15.10
N GLU A 12 2.60 -25.19 -16.14
CA GLU A 12 3.82 -25.33 -16.96
C GLU A 12 4.14 -24.08 -17.80
N HIS A 13 3.14 -23.26 -18.09
CA HIS A 13 3.27 -22.02 -18.84
C HIS A 13 3.53 -20.78 -17.96
N SER A 14 3.49 -20.93 -16.64
CA SER A 14 3.87 -19.85 -15.73
C SER A 14 5.35 -19.50 -15.88
N ILE A 15 5.74 -18.27 -15.53
CA ILE A 15 7.15 -17.82 -15.56
C ILE A 15 8.05 -18.81 -14.79
N CYS A 16 7.67 -19.14 -13.55
CA CYS A 16 8.42 -20.09 -12.74
C CYS A 16 8.38 -21.52 -13.30
N GLY A 17 7.28 -21.94 -13.91
CA GLY A 17 7.15 -23.26 -14.56
C GLY A 17 8.10 -23.41 -15.76
N LEU A 18 8.15 -22.38 -16.60
CA LEU A 18 9.04 -22.32 -17.77
C LEU A 18 10.51 -22.36 -17.34
N LEU A 19 10.91 -21.56 -16.35
CA LEU A 19 12.27 -21.56 -15.81
C LEU A 19 12.66 -22.94 -15.25
N LYS A 20 11.80 -23.55 -14.43
CA LYS A 20 12.02 -24.91 -13.89
C LYS A 20 12.17 -25.96 -14.99
N SER A 21 11.39 -25.87 -16.07
CA SER A 21 11.48 -26.80 -17.21
C SER A 21 12.85 -26.74 -17.92
N LYS A 22 13.58 -25.64 -17.76
CA LYS A 22 14.94 -25.43 -18.27
C LYS A 22 16.03 -25.75 -17.25
N GLY A 23 15.67 -26.24 -16.06
CA GLY A 23 16.61 -26.49 -14.97
C GLY A 23 17.11 -25.22 -14.28
N ILE A 24 16.41 -24.10 -14.44
CA ILE A 24 16.72 -22.82 -13.79
C ILE A 24 15.85 -22.71 -12.52
N ASP A 25 16.47 -22.41 -11.39
CA ASP A 25 15.77 -22.14 -10.15
C ASP A 25 15.21 -20.70 -10.15
N PRO A 26 13.87 -20.50 -10.22
CA PRO A 26 13.29 -19.16 -10.34
C PRO A 26 13.60 -18.26 -9.15
N VAL A 27 13.74 -18.83 -7.95
CA VAL A 27 13.92 -18.06 -6.71
C VAL A 27 15.22 -17.25 -6.71
N GLN A 28 16.19 -17.63 -7.56
CA GLN A 28 17.46 -16.91 -7.73
C GLN A 28 17.36 -15.68 -8.64
N TYR A 29 16.28 -15.54 -9.41
CA TYR A 29 16.21 -14.54 -10.49
C TYR A 29 14.94 -13.67 -10.46
N ILE A 30 13.85 -14.16 -9.86
CA ILE A 30 12.60 -13.42 -9.78
C ILE A 30 12.03 -13.50 -8.36
N SER A 31 11.66 -12.34 -7.84
CA SER A 31 11.05 -12.18 -6.52
C SER A 31 9.78 -11.35 -6.63
N PHE A 32 8.80 -11.67 -5.79
CA PHE A 32 7.49 -11.02 -5.79
C PHE A 32 7.18 -10.47 -4.40
N PHE A 33 6.74 -9.23 -4.36
CA PHE A 33 6.43 -8.50 -3.13
C PHE A 33 5.07 -7.82 -3.25
N SER A 34 4.56 -7.34 -2.13
CA SER A 34 3.38 -6.48 -2.04
C SER A 34 3.64 -5.41 -0.98
N LEU A 35 2.70 -4.50 -0.83
CA LEU A 35 2.78 -3.43 0.16
C LEU A 35 1.61 -3.53 1.14
N ARG A 36 1.89 -3.31 2.42
CA ARG A 36 0.91 -3.28 3.51
C ARG A 36 1.33 -2.26 4.56
N SER A 37 0.34 -1.60 5.16
CA SER A 37 0.55 -0.71 6.29
C SER A 37 -0.33 -1.11 7.48
N TYR A 38 -0.02 -0.52 8.62
CA TYR A 38 -0.90 -0.49 9.78
C TYR A 38 -1.28 0.96 10.07
N ASP A 39 -2.35 1.13 10.84
CA ASP A 39 -2.67 2.41 11.46
C ASP A 39 -3.54 2.19 12.71
N ARG A 40 -3.99 3.29 13.30
CA ARG A 40 -4.97 3.33 14.38
C ARG A 40 -6.08 4.30 14.03
N LEU A 41 -7.32 3.82 14.02
CA LEU A 41 -8.50 4.66 13.83
C LEU A 41 -8.69 5.61 15.02
N ASN A 42 -8.93 6.89 14.77
CA ASN A 42 -9.14 7.87 15.85
C ASN A 42 -10.53 7.84 16.47
N ARG A 43 -11.17 6.68 16.53
CA ARG A 43 -12.47 6.53 17.21
C ARG A 43 -12.27 6.54 18.72
N THR A 44 -12.11 7.74 19.24
CA THR A 44 -11.93 8.05 20.66
C THR A 44 -13.26 8.34 21.33
N GLU A 45 -13.29 8.35 22.67
CA GLU A 45 -14.45 8.82 23.44
C GLU A 45 -14.87 10.23 22.99
N ARG A 46 -13.90 11.09 22.65
CA ARG A 46 -14.14 12.45 22.12
C ARG A 46 -15.00 12.45 20.86
N ILE A 47 -14.68 11.59 19.88
CA ILE A 47 -15.48 11.49 18.65
C ILE A 47 -16.88 11.00 18.98
N THR A 48 -17.01 10.03 19.89
CA THR A 48 -18.32 9.49 20.28
C THR A 48 -19.20 10.55 20.97
N GLU A 49 -18.67 11.29 21.94
CA GLU A 49 -19.38 12.40 22.59
C GLU A 49 -19.77 13.49 21.58
N LYS A 50 -18.91 13.73 20.59
CA LYS A 50 -19.16 14.70 19.53
C LYS A 50 -20.25 14.27 18.57
N GLU A 51 -20.29 12.99 18.18
CA GLU A 51 -21.41 12.43 17.42
C GLU A 51 -22.72 12.60 18.19
N GLU A 52 -22.72 12.38 19.51
CA GLU A 52 -23.90 12.58 20.36
C GLU A 52 -24.33 14.05 20.46
N ARG A 53 -23.38 14.99 20.57
CA ARG A 53 -23.67 16.44 20.66
C ARG A 53 -24.18 17.01 19.34
N THR A 54 -23.51 16.70 18.25
CA THR A 54 -23.80 17.23 16.91
C THR A 54 -24.98 16.52 16.24
N GLY A 55 -25.24 15.26 16.63
CA GLY A 55 -26.20 14.39 15.97
C GLY A 55 -25.73 13.87 14.60
N VAL A 56 -24.46 14.15 14.24
CA VAL A 56 -23.83 13.78 12.97
C VAL A 56 -22.85 12.65 13.24
N LYS A 57 -22.91 11.56 12.47
CA LYS A 57 -21.92 10.49 12.58
C LYS A 57 -20.63 10.87 11.86
N TYR A 58 -19.50 10.45 12.41
CA TYR A 58 -18.19 10.67 11.80
C TYR A 58 -18.07 10.00 10.42
N GLU A 59 -18.71 8.85 10.24
CA GLU A 59 -18.79 8.16 8.94
C GLU A 59 -19.47 9.04 7.87
N ASP A 60 -20.53 9.78 8.25
CA ASP A 60 -21.22 10.69 7.32
C ASP A 60 -20.31 11.87 6.92
N VAL A 61 -19.48 12.37 7.85
CA VAL A 61 -18.47 13.40 7.59
C VAL A 61 -17.39 12.88 6.64
N GLN A 62 -16.91 11.65 6.84
CA GLN A 62 -15.93 11.01 5.95
C GLN A 62 -16.50 10.82 4.54
N HIS A 63 -17.76 10.39 4.43
CA HIS A 63 -18.44 10.28 3.13
C HIS A 63 -18.59 11.64 2.43
N ALA A 64 -18.95 12.69 3.18
CA ALA A 64 -19.02 14.05 2.66
C ALA A 64 -17.67 14.50 2.08
N GLN A 65 -16.59 14.30 2.84
CA GLN A 65 -15.24 14.68 2.42
C GLN A 65 -14.77 13.88 1.20
N ALA A 66 -14.98 12.56 1.19
CA ALA A 66 -14.63 11.72 0.05
C ALA A 66 -15.38 12.15 -1.22
N HIS A 67 -16.66 12.49 -1.10
CA HIS A 67 -17.45 12.98 -2.23
C HIS A 67 -16.90 14.31 -2.77
N GLU A 68 -16.54 15.25 -1.90
CA GLU A 68 -15.98 16.55 -2.31
C GLU A 68 -14.66 16.40 -3.07
N VAL A 69 -13.70 15.65 -2.50
CA VAL A 69 -12.40 15.38 -3.12
C VAL A 69 -12.58 14.71 -4.49
N MET A 70 -13.48 13.73 -4.59
CA MET A 70 -13.77 13.04 -5.84
C MET A 70 -14.48 13.94 -6.87
N SER A 71 -15.27 14.91 -6.41
CA SER A 71 -15.96 15.87 -7.27
C SER A 71 -15.04 16.96 -7.82
N GLU A 72 -14.04 17.41 -7.04
CA GLU A 72 -13.05 18.40 -7.47
C GLU A 72 -11.95 17.77 -8.36
N GLY A 73 -11.61 16.49 -8.15
CA GLY A 73 -10.57 15.77 -8.89
C GLY A 73 -10.94 15.24 -10.28
N GLY A 74 -12.17 15.45 -10.76
CA GLY A 74 -12.58 15.06 -12.12
C GLY A 74 -12.67 13.54 -12.39
N VAL A 75 -12.64 12.69 -11.35
CA VAL A 75 -12.72 11.22 -11.50
C VAL A 75 -14.19 10.81 -11.75
N THR A 76 -14.62 10.89 -13.00
CA THR A 76 -16.00 10.55 -13.44
C THR A 76 -16.18 9.08 -13.83
N GLY A 77 -15.45 8.17 -13.18
CA GLY A 77 -15.42 6.74 -13.53
C GLY A 77 -16.42 5.83 -12.80
N GLY A 78 -17.18 6.35 -11.83
CA GLY A 78 -18.14 5.56 -11.05
C GLY A 78 -19.60 5.88 -11.41
N HIS A 79 -20.27 5.00 -12.15
CA HIS A 79 -21.73 5.00 -12.19
C HIS A 79 -22.25 4.61 -10.80
N GLY A 80 -22.73 5.57 -9.98
CA GLY A 80 -23.37 5.17 -8.72
C GLY A 80 -23.78 6.19 -7.67
N TYR A 81 -23.56 7.50 -7.83
CA TYR A 81 -24.04 8.47 -6.83
C TYR A 81 -24.92 9.54 -7.50
N ASP A 82 -26.22 9.49 -7.18
CA ASP A 82 -27.20 10.47 -7.62
C ASP A 82 -26.76 11.88 -7.16
N LYS A 83 -26.69 12.80 -8.13
CA LYS A 83 -26.43 14.23 -7.92
C LYS A 83 -27.68 14.92 -7.34
N ASP A 84 -28.09 14.54 -6.13
CA ASP A 84 -29.12 15.28 -5.42
C ASP A 84 -28.45 16.43 -4.66
N GLU A 85 -28.67 17.67 -5.12
CA GLU A 85 -28.13 18.90 -4.50
C GLU A 85 -28.52 19.01 -3.01
N SER A 86 -29.65 18.42 -2.61
CA SER A 86 -30.06 18.43 -1.21
C SER A 86 -29.16 17.55 -0.33
N VAL A 87 -28.74 16.40 -0.83
CA VAL A 87 -27.83 15.48 -0.13
C VAL A 87 -26.45 16.11 0.03
N GLN A 88 -25.95 16.77 -1.01
CA GLN A 88 -24.67 17.49 -0.96
C GLN A 88 -24.70 18.65 0.05
N TYR A 89 -25.77 19.43 0.09
CA TYR A 89 -25.93 20.50 1.08
C TYR A 89 -25.96 19.99 2.52
N HIS A 90 -26.66 18.87 2.76
CA HIS A 90 -26.69 18.24 4.08
C HIS A 90 -25.32 17.71 4.49
N MET A 91 -24.63 17.01 3.60
CA MET A 91 -23.26 16.50 3.83
C MET A 91 -22.26 17.62 4.13
N GLN A 92 -22.31 18.73 3.39
CA GLN A 92 -21.42 19.87 3.61
C GLN A 92 -21.69 20.54 4.97
N LYS A 93 -22.96 20.74 5.32
CA LYS A 93 -23.35 21.31 6.60
C LYS A 93 -22.94 20.42 7.78
N ASP A 94 -23.10 19.11 7.64
CA ASP A 94 -22.72 18.13 8.65
C ASP A 94 -21.20 18.14 8.89
N ARG A 95 -20.40 18.28 7.82
CA ARG A 95 -18.95 18.50 7.93
C ARG A 95 -18.61 19.82 8.62
N GLU A 96 -19.17 20.94 8.17
CA GLU A 96 -18.91 22.27 8.77
C GLU A 96 -19.21 22.27 10.28
N THR A 97 -20.34 21.67 10.66
CA THR A 97 -20.74 21.51 12.08
C THR A 97 -19.71 20.70 12.87
N PHE A 98 -19.18 19.62 12.27
CA PHE A 98 -18.15 18.80 12.90
C PHE A 98 -16.78 19.52 12.95
N GLU A 99 -16.42 20.30 11.94
CA GLU A 99 -15.15 21.04 11.90
C GLU A 99 -15.12 22.25 12.85
N GLU A 100 -16.22 22.99 12.97
CA GLU A 100 -16.34 24.11 13.91
C GLU A 100 -16.08 23.65 15.36
N GLU A 101 -16.65 22.52 15.77
CA GLU A 101 -16.36 21.96 17.09
C GLU A 101 -14.90 21.47 17.25
N ASN A 102 -14.20 21.08 16.18
CA ASN A 102 -12.77 20.69 16.29
C ASN A 102 -11.89 21.90 16.65
N GLN A 103 -12.29 23.12 16.27
CA GLN A 103 -11.55 24.34 16.60
C GLN A 103 -11.70 24.73 18.07
N GLU A 104 -12.76 24.26 18.74
CA GLU A 104 -13.02 24.50 20.16
C GLU A 104 -12.35 23.46 21.09
N ASP A 105 -11.75 22.41 20.53
CA ASP A 105 -11.09 21.35 21.31
C ASP A 105 -9.86 21.87 22.08
N LYS A 106 -9.70 21.42 23.33
CA LYS A 106 -8.63 21.90 24.19
C LYS A 106 -7.31 21.21 23.82
N PRO A 107 -6.15 21.83 24.08
CA PRO A 107 -4.85 21.23 23.74
C PRO A 107 -4.56 19.85 24.35
N HIS A 108 -5.23 19.47 25.45
CA HIS A 108 -5.09 18.14 26.06
C HIS A 108 -5.92 17.04 25.38
N ASP A 109 -6.86 17.42 24.52
CA ASP A 109 -7.64 16.52 23.66
C ASP A 109 -6.84 16.13 22.40
N LYS A 110 -5.66 16.73 22.19
CA LYS A 110 -4.71 16.44 21.08
C LYS A 110 -3.62 15.42 21.46
N LYS A 111 -3.85 14.58 22.48
CA LYS A 111 -2.86 13.56 22.91
C LYS A 111 -2.76 12.37 21.96
N THR A 112 -3.76 12.17 21.13
CA THR A 112 -3.81 11.12 20.11
C THR A 112 -3.38 11.71 18.79
N LYS A 113 -2.31 11.17 18.18
CA LYS A 113 -1.99 11.49 16.79
C LYS A 113 -3.01 10.89 15.85
N ASP A 114 -3.25 11.60 14.75
CA ASP A 114 -4.25 11.20 13.77
C ASP A 114 -3.88 9.93 12.99
N SER A 115 -2.59 9.64 12.87
CA SER A 115 -2.10 8.41 12.27
C SER A 115 -0.80 8.00 12.96
N ILE A 116 -0.62 6.69 13.13
CA ILE A 116 0.65 6.08 13.55
C ILE A 116 1.33 5.36 12.37
N ALA A 117 0.71 5.35 11.19
CA ALA A 117 1.27 4.70 10.00
C ALA A 117 2.63 5.27 9.60
N GLN A 118 2.85 6.56 9.86
CA GLN A 118 4.11 7.26 9.63
C GLN A 118 5.30 6.65 10.39
N ASP A 119 5.07 5.93 11.48
CA ASP A 119 6.15 5.33 12.29
C ASP A 119 6.84 4.13 11.59
N ALA A 120 6.21 3.61 10.53
CA ALA A 120 6.83 2.66 9.62
C ALA A 120 7.96 3.30 8.78
N LEU A 121 7.91 4.62 8.59
CA LEU A 121 8.88 5.39 7.81
C LEU A 121 10.05 5.89 8.68
N GLU A 122 10.81 6.86 8.17
CA GLU A 122 11.91 7.48 8.90
C GLU A 122 11.39 8.52 9.91
N THR A 123 11.15 8.05 11.13
CA THR A 123 10.83 8.91 12.27
C THR A 123 11.66 8.51 13.50
N ASN A 124 11.73 9.39 14.50
CA ASN A 124 12.28 9.07 15.83
C ASN A 124 11.24 8.43 16.76
N GLU A 125 10.03 8.25 16.26
CA GLU A 125 8.88 7.81 17.01
C GLU A 125 8.59 6.34 16.68
N LYS A 126 7.81 5.72 17.55
CA LYS A 126 7.46 4.32 17.46
C LYS A 126 6.04 4.12 17.93
N PRO A 127 5.31 3.12 17.42
CA PRO A 127 3.97 2.80 17.88
C PRO A 127 3.91 2.65 19.40
N SER A 128 4.89 2.01 20.05
CA SER A 128 4.95 1.86 21.51
C SER A 128 5.07 3.16 22.32
N GLN A 129 5.46 4.26 21.68
CA GLN A 129 5.62 5.57 22.30
C GLN A 129 4.43 6.49 22.03
N GLU A 130 3.56 6.13 21.09
CA GLU A 130 2.38 6.90 20.72
C GLU A 130 1.30 6.84 21.80
N GLY A 131 0.77 8.00 22.17
CA GLY A 131 -0.35 8.12 23.10
C GLY A 131 -1.70 7.82 22.44
N PHE A 132 -2.68 7.43 23.26
CA PHE A 132 -4.09 7.31 22.87
C PHE A 132 -5.00 7.88 23.95
N GLN A 133 -6.07 8.54 23.53
CA GLN A 133 -7.13 9.03 24.41
C GLN A 133 -8.25 7.99 24.50
N GLY A 134 -8.16 7.14 25.52
CA GLY A 134 -9.10 6.07 25.80
C GLY A 134 -8.47 5.03 26.73
N ASP A 135 -9.19 3.95 27.00
CA ASP A 135 -8.61 2.77 27.65
C ASP A 135 -7.86 1.88 26.64
N GLU A 136 -7.11 0.91 27.16
CA GLU A 136 -6.28 0.01 26.33
C GLU A 136 -7.12 -0.87 25.41
N GLU A 137 -8.34 -1.23 25.81
CA GLU A 137 -9.24 -2.05 24.99
C GLU A 137 -9.73 -1.26 23.78
N LEU A 138 -10.13 0.00 23.99
CA LEU A 138 -10.51 0.90 22.91
C LEU A 138 -9.35 1.16 21.94
N GLU A 139 -8.11 1.30 22.43
CA GLU A 139 -6.95 1.43 21.54
C GLU A 139 -6.78 0.18 20.68
N LYS A 140 -6.81 -1.02 21.28
CA LYS A 140 -6.70 -2.29 20.56
C LYS A 140 -7.79 -2.48 19.51
N GLU A 141 -9.04 -2.13 19.82
CA GLU A 141 -10.16 -2.21 18.88
C GLU A 141 -9.96 -1.34 17.64
N ASN A 142 -9.16 -0.28 17.76
CA ASN A 142 -8.90 0.68 16.70
C ASN A 142 -7.57 0.45 15.96
N ILE A 143 -6.71 -0.46 16.40
CA ILE A 143 -5.50 -0.84 15.66
C ILE A 143 -5.90 -1.70 14.46
N ILE A 144 -5.50 -1.25 13.28
CA ILE A 144 -5.89 -1.85 12.00
C ILE A 144 -4.70 -2.02 11.06
N THR A 145 -4.90 -2.83 10.03
CA THR A 145 -4.01 -2.97 8.87
C THR A 145 -4.80 -3.00 7.57
N GLU A 146 -4.20 -2.46 6.52
CA GLU A 146 -4.72 -2.58 5.17
C GLU A 146 -3.57 -2.71 4.15
N GLN A 147 -3.83 -3.37 3.03
CA GLN A 147 -2.90 -3.40 1.90
C GLN A 147 -2.71 -1.99 1.32
N CYS A 148 -1.48 -1.64 0.96
CA CYS A 148 -1.26 -0.46 0.15
C CYS A 148 -1.48 -0.86 -1.31
N TYR A 149 -2.57 -0.38 -1.91
CA TYR A 149 -2.98 -0.80 -3.24
C TYR A 149 -1.98 -0.30 -4.31
N ILE A 150 -1.23 -1.23 -4.90
CA ILE A 150 -0.26 -0.92 -5.96
C ILE A 150 -1.00 -0.65 -7.26
N HIS A 151 -1.38 0.60 -7.48
CA HIS A 151 -2.01 1.03 -8.72
C HIS A 151 -1.00 1.44 -9.82
N ALA A 152 0.30 1.53 -9.48
CA ALA A 152 1.34 1.93 -10.41
C ALA A 152 1.46 0.98 -11.62
N LYS A 153 1.71 1.55 -12.80
CA LYS A 153 2.16 0.80 -13.99
C LYS A 153 3.49 1.39 -14.45
N VAL A 154 4.53 0.94 -13.76
CA VAL A 154 5.90 1.43 -13.90
C VAL A 154 6.83 0.25 -14.17
N LEU A 155 7.71 0.39 -15.16
CA LEU A 155 8.80 -0.54 -15.43
C LEU A 155 10.11 0.26 -15.44
N ILE A 156 11.12 -0.23 -14.72
CA ILE A 156 12.47 0.33 -14.73
C ILE A 156 13.42 -0.78 -15.15
N ALA A 157 14.27 -0.49 -16.15
CA ALA A 157 15.25 -1.44 -16.67
C ALA A 157 16.66 -0.85 -16.57
N ASP A 158 17.56 -1.61 -15.93
CA ASP A 158 18.99 -1.35 -15.80
C ASP A 158 19.37 0.06 -15.27
N ASP A 159 18.47 0.69 -14.49
CA ASP A 159 18.56 2.11 -14.12
C ASP A 159 18.83 3.04 -15.33
N LYS A 160 18.35 2.67 -16.53
CA LYS A 160 18.53 3.41 -17.79
C LYS A 160 17.24 3.83 -18.48
N ILE A 161 16.22 2.97 -18.41
CA ILE A 161 14.95 3.18 -19.09
C ILE A 161 13.84 3.08 -18.05
N ALA A 162 12.93 4.05 -18.07
CA ALA A 162 11.68 3.97 -17.31
C ALA A 162 10.50 4.01 -18.29
N ILE A 163 9.49 3.17 -18.03
CA ILE A 163 8.19 3.23 -18.70
C ILE A 163 7.16 3.52 -17.62
N ILE A 164 6.35 4.56 -17.83
CA ILE A 164 5.30 5.00 -16.90
C ILE A 164 4.03 5.20 -17.72
N GLY A 165 2.89 4.71 -17.26
CA GLY A 165 1.63 4.91 -17.96
C GLY A 165 0.41 4.36 -17.24
N SER A 166 -0.66 4.15 -18.01
CA SER A 166 -1.92 3.55 -17.55
C SER A 166 -1.99 2.05 -17.84
N SER A 167 -1.18 1.54 -18.78
CA SER A 167 -1.23 0.15 -19.26
C SER A 167 -0.86 -0.88 -18.20
N ASN A 168 -1.83 -1.68 -17.75
CA ASN A 168 -1.56 -2.83 -16.88
C ASN A 168 -0.83 -3.95 -17.64
N LEU A 169 -0.18 -4.88 -16.92
CA LEU A 169 0.36 -6.11 -17.51
C LEU A 169 -0.74 -7.17 -17.65
N ASN A 170 -1.67 -6.93 -18.57
CA ASN A 170 -2.82 -7.79 -18.87
C ASN A 170 -3.25 -7.61 -20.34
N ASP A 171 -4.06 -8.53 -20.86
CA ASP A 171 -4.47 -8.51 -22.27
C ASP A 171 -5.35 -7.30 -22.59
N ARG A 172 -6.21 -6.89 -21.65
CA ARG A 172 -7.04 -5.68 -21.76
C ARG A 172 -6.23 -4.41 -22.09
N SER A 173 -5.08 -4.22 -21.45
CA SER A 173 -4.25 -3.04 -21.68
C SER A 173 -3.22 -3.24 -22.82
N GLN A 174 -2.69 -4.46 -22.99
CA GLN A 174 -1.51 -4.69 -23.86
C GLN A 174 -1.86 -4.98 -25.34
N LEU A 175 -3.06 -5.47 -25.64
CA LEU A 175 -3.42 -5.88 -27.01
C LEU A 175 -3.80 -4.72 -27.94
N GLY A 176 -4.12 -3.55 -27.38
CA GLY A 176 -4.39 -2.32 -28.14
C GLY A 176 -5.74 -2.24 -28.86
N TYR A 177 -6.56 -3.30 -28.83
CA TYR A 177 -7.93 -3.31 -29.35
C TYR A 177 -9.01 -3.47 -28.27
N HIS A 178 -8.61 -3.42 -26.99
CA HIS A 178 -9.48 -3.39 -25.83
C HIS A 178 -9.50 -1.97 -25.25
N ASP A 179 -8.79 -1.71 -24.16
CA ASP A 179 -8.79 -0.40 -23.52
C ASP A 179 -7.84 0.58 -24.23
N SER A 180 -8.19 1.86 -24.21
CA SER A 180 -7.32 2.93 -24.67
C SER A 180 -6.33 3.29 -23.56
N GLU A 181 -5.04 3.08 -23.82
CA GLU A 181 -3.97 3.31 -22.85
C GLU A 181 -2.95 4.32 -23.34
N LEU A 182 -2.24 4.96 -22.41
CA LEU A 182 -1.10 5.83 -22.70
C LEU A 182 0.09 5.40 -21.86
N SER A 183 1.27 5.36 -22.46
CA SER A 183 2.52 5.12 -21.75
C SER A 183 3.64 5.94 -22.39
N ILE A 184 4.54 6.44 -21.56
CA ILE A 184 5.74 7.15 -21.99
C ILE A 184 6.96 6.29 -21.72
N VAL A 185 7.90 6.29 -22.66
CA VAL A 185 9.23 5.70 -22.50
C VAL A 185 10.20 6.84 -22.25
N ILE A 186 10.93 6.77 -21.15
CA ILE A 186 11.84 7.82 -20.70
C ILE A 186 13.27 7.27 -20.81
N GLU A 187 14.01 7.86 -21.75
CA GLU A 187 15.44 7.60 -21.99
C GLU A 187 16.22 8.90 -21.76
N ASP A 188 16.48 9.18 -20.48
CA ASP A 188 17.19 10.39 -20.09
C ASP A 188 18.70 10.27 -20.41
N GLN A 189 19.23 11.32 -21.04
CA GLN A 189 20.61 11.41 -21.48
C GLN A 189 21.55 11.90 -20.37
N ASN A 190 21.00 12.51 -19.31
CA ASN A 190 21.77 12.85 -18.13
C ASN A 190 22.13 11.56 -17.39
N THR A 191 23.40 11.44 -17.02
CA THR A 191 23.91 10.24 -16.35
C THR A 191 24.44 10.56 -14.98
N ILE A 192 24.27 9.62 -14.06
CA ILE A 192 24.94 9.60 -12.76
C ILE A 192 25.91 8.43 -12.70
N ASP A 193 27.00 8.61 -11.95
CA ASP A 193 27.91 7.52 -11.62
C ASP A 193 27.30 6.73 -10.44
N THR A 194 27.31 5.40 -10.55
CA THR A 194 26.73 4.49 -9.54
C THR A 194 27.37 3.11 -9.63
N LYS A 195 26.75 2.11 -9.01
CA LYS A 195 27.18 0.72 -8.94
C LYS A 195 26.10 -0.21 -9.48
N MET A 196 26.53 -1.31 -10.10
CA MET A 196 25.66 -2.37 -10.58
C MET A 196 26.38 -3.72 -10.38
N GLY A 197 25.99 -4.47 -9.35
CA GLY A 197 26.65 -5.72 -8.97
C GLY A 197 28.09 -5.50 -8.51
N GLY A 198 28.37 -4.40 -7.79
CA GLY A 198 29.67 -4.00 -7.26
C GLY A 198 30.58 -3.25 -8.24
N GLU A 199 30.28 -3.31 -9.54
CA GLU A 199 31.06 -2.66 -10.59
C GLU A 199 30.61 -1.21 -10.84
N ASP A 200 31.54 -0.34 -11.23
CA ASP A 200 31.23 1.04 -11.63
C ASP A 200 30.28 1.05 -12.83
N PHE A 201 29.18 1.80 -12.71
CA PHE A 201 28.12 1.83 -13.72
C PHE A 201 27.62 3.26 -13.96
N LYS A 202 27.30 3.57 -15.22
CA LYS A 202 26.64 4.82 -15.59
C LYS A 202 25.16 4.59 -15.83
N ALA A 203 24.35 5.11 -14.93
CA ALA A 203 22.90 5.04 -14.97
C ALA A 203 22.29 6.34 -15.52
N SER A 204 21.05 6.26 -15.98
CA SER A 204 20.21 7.43 -16.28
C SER A 204 19.85 8.13 -14.97
N PHE A 205 19.96 9.47 -14.94
CA PHE A 205 19.58 10.25 -13.77
C PHE A 205 18.11 10.00 -13.39
N PHE A 206 17.18 10.09 -14.34
CA PHE A 206 15.77 9.85 -14.09
C PHE A 206 15.47 8.42 -13.59
N ALA A 207 15.90 7.40 -14.35
CA ALA A 207 15.51 6.02 -14.04
C ALA A 207 16.11 5.53 -12.72
N ALA A 208 17.38 5.89 -12.45
CA ALA A 208 18.03 5.55 -11.19
C ALA A 208 17.32 6.22 -10.00
N HIS A 209 17.11 7.53 -10.03
CA HIS A 209 16.47 8.25 -8.92
C HIS A 209 15.03 7.80 -8.68
N LEU A 210 14.25 7.53 -9.74
CA LEU A 210 12.91 6.96 -9.60
C LEU A 210 12.94 5.63 -8.83
N ARG A 211 13.83 4.70 -9.22
CA ARG A 211 13.96 3.42 -8.51
C ARG A 211 14.42 3.64 -7.06
N ARG A 212 15.43 4.49 -6.83
CA ARG A 212 15.96 4.76 -5.48
C ARG A 212 14.86 5.31 -4.58
N GLN A 213 14.06 6.25 -5.07
CA GLN A 213 12.98 6.87 -4.30
C GLN A 213 11.92 5.83 -3.90
N LEU A 214 11.44 5.03 -4.86
CA LEU A 214 10.47 3.96 -4.60
C LEU A 214 11.01 2.94 -3.59
N TRP A 215 12.26 2.51 -3.74
CA TRP A 215 12.86 1.52 -2.85
C TRP A 215 13.08 2.08 -1.45
N ARG A 216 13.46 3.35 -1.32
CA ARG A 216 13.57 4.02 -0.02
C ARG A 216 12.22 4.11 0.67
N GLU A 217 11.15 4.48 -0.05
CA GLU A 217 9.79 4.48 0.49
C GLU A 217 9.39 3.09 1.01
N HIS A 218 9.53 2.07 0.16
CA HIS A 218 9.12 0.70 0.51
C HIS A 218 9.93 0.12 1.69
N LEU A 219 11.17 0.58 1.87
CA LEU A 219 12.04 0.24 3.00
C LEU A 219 11.87 1.15 4.23
N GLY A 220 11.08 2.22 4.15
CA GLY A 220 10.92 3.19 5.25
C GLY A 220 12.16 4.06 5.50
N LEU A 221 12.92 4.36 4.44
CA LEU A 221 14.13 5.19 4.42
C LEU A 221 13.86 6.63 3.95
N LEU A 222 12.59 7.02 3.90
CA LEU A 222 12.14 8.39 3.65
C LEU A 222 11.40 8.90 4.88
N PRO A 223 11.50 10.21 5.18
CA PRO A 223 10.60 10.81 6.16
C PRO A 223 9.14 10.72 5.67
N PRO A 224 8.16 10.73 6.59
CA PRO A 224 6.77 10.89 6.22
C PRO A 224 6.55 12.20 5.46
N GLN A 225 5.64 12.18 4.49
CA GLN A 225 5.23 13.38 3.78
C GLN A 225 4.24 14.17 4.63
N GLU A 226 4.42 15.49 4.66
CA GLU A 226 3.46 16.40 5.26
C GLU A 226 2.22 16.54 4.37
N LEU A 227 1.08 16.90 4.99
CA LEU A 227 -0.16 17.13 4.26
C LEU A 227 -0.08 18.36 3.34
N ASP A 228 0.68 19.38 3.78
CA ASP A 228 0.97 20.55 2.98
C ASP A 228 2.26 20.32 2.17
N GLY A 229 2.07 20.11 0.88
CA GLY A 229 3.14 19.90 -0.08
C GLY A 229 3.53 21.15 -0.86
N GLU A 230 3.06 22.36 -0.50
CA GLU A 230 3.34 23.58 -1.29
C GLU A 230 4.85 23.83 -1.50
N ASP A 231 5.67 23.44 -0.53
CA ASP A 231 7.13 23.55 -0.57
C ASP A 231 7.83 22.29 -1.15
N ASP A 232 7.09 21.24 -1.51
CA ASP A 232 7.65 20.01 -2.08
C ASP A 232 8.00 20.20 -3.56
N SER A 233 9.23 19.87 -3.94
CA SER A 233 9.67 19.90 -5.34
C SER A 233 8.77 19.10 -6.31
N ASN A 234 8.02 18.12 -5.82
CA ASN A 234 7.11 17.29 -6.62
C ASN A 234 5.79 18.01 -6.99
N VAL A 235 5.43 19.13 -6.33
CA VAL A 235 4.23 19.90 -6.71
C VAL A 235 4.54 20.97 -7.76
N THR A 236 5.80 21.15 -8.14
CA THR A 236 6.20 22.18 -9.10
C THR A 236 6.00 21.71 -10.54
N LEU A 237 5.66 22.65 -11.43
CA LEU A 237 5.40 22.33 -12.83
C LEU A 237 6.69 21.90 -13.56
N PRO A 238 6.61 21.04 -14.59
CA PRO A 238 7.77 20.69 -15.39
C PRO A 238 8.49 21.95 -15.94
N GLY A 239 9.76 22.12 -15.57
CA GLY A 239 10.59 23.27 -15.95
C GLY A 239 10.56 24.45 -14.98
N GLU A 240 9.74 24.39 -13.94
CA GLU A 240 9.68 25.34 -12.84
C GLU A 240 10.13 24.63 -11.56
N GLY A 241 11.42 24.67 -11.25
CA GLY A 241 11.99 24.01 -10.07
C GLY A 241 13.17 23.11 -10.42
N ASP A 242 14.06 22.90 -9.43
CA ASP A 242 15.17 21.97 -9.52
C ASP A 242 14.81 20.74 -8.68
N TYR A 243 14.62 19.58 -9.32
CA TYR A 243 14.53 18.32 -8.58
C TYR A 243 15.89 18.02 -7.96
N ASP A 244 15.97 18.13 -6.64
CA ASP A 244 17.15 17.80 -5.87
C ASP A 244 16.96 16.42 -5.22
N PHE A 245 17.66 15.41 -5.75
CA PHE A 245 17.67 14.10 -5.12
C PHE A 245 18.44 14.19 -3.80
N GLN A 246 17.74 13.97 -2.68
CA GLN A 246 18.34 14.01 -1.36
C GLN A 246 19.30 12.82 -1.18
N GLU A 247 20.56 13.05 -1.55
CA GLU A 247 21.63 12.08 -1.38
C GLU A 247 22.11 12.09 0.08
N ASP A 248 21.93 10.97 0.77
CA ASP A 248 22.26 10.79 2.17
C ASP A 248 22.85 9.39 2.41
N GLU A 249 23.20 9.06 3.66
CA GLU A 249 23.77 7.74 3.97
C GLU A 249 22.76 6.59 3.73
N LYS A 250 21.46 6.87 3.70
CA LYS A 250 20.41 5.87 3.48
C LYS A 250 20.15 5.64 1.99
N SER A 251 20.34 6.67 1.16
CA SER A 251 20.27 6.54 -0.29
C SER A 251 21.34 5.58 -0.83
N LYS A 252 22.49 5.47 -0.14
CA LYS A 252 23.55 4.50 -0.45
C LYS A 252 23.11 3.04 -0.30
N ILE A 253 22.21 2.75 0.63
CA ILE A 253 21.66 1.39 0.82
C ILE A 253 21.02 0.89 -0.47
N VAL A 254 20.35 1.78 -1.18
CA VAL A 254 19.65 1.47 -2.42
C VAL A 254 20.43 1.90 -3.66
N GLU A 255 21.72 2.23 -3.56
CA GLU A 255 22.52 2.70 -4.69
C GLU A 255 22.65 1.62 -5.77
N ASP A 256 23.16 0.45 -5.38
CA ASP A 256 23.36 -0.71 -6.24
C ASP A 256 22.18 -1.69 -6.13
N PRO A 257 21.30 -1.79 -7.15
CA PRO A 257 20.13 -2.64 -7.09
C PRO A 257 20.43 -4.14 -7.10
N LEU A 258 21.69 -4.54 -7.34
CA LEU A 258 22.14 -5.94 -7.34
C LEU A 258 23.04 -6.27 -6.15
N SER A 259 23.22 -5.35 -5.21
CA SER A 259 24.02 -5.59 -4.00
C SER A 259 23.40 -6.67 -3.10
N ASP A 260 24.23 -7.63 -2.67
CA ASP A 260 23.84 -8.66 -1.71
C ASP A 260 23.34 -8.03 -0.39
N GLU A 261 23.99 -6.96 0.09
CA GLU A 261 23.60 -6.28 1.33
C GLU A 261 22.18 -5.69 1.23
N LEU A 262 21.87 -5.07 0.09
CA LEU A 262 20.54 -4.53 -0.17
C LEU A 262 19.49 -5.65 -0.21
N TRP A 263 19.77 -6.75 -0.91
CA TRP A 263 18.85 -7.88 -0.98
C TRP A 263 18.68 -8.61 0.36
N GLU A 264 19.71 -8.65 1.21
CA GLU A 264 19.59 -9.14 2.59
C GLU A 264 18.67 -8.25 3.42
N ILE A 265 18.83 -6.93 3.35
CA ILE A 265 17.95 -5.96 4.02
C ILE A 265 16.50 -6.10 3.52
N TRP A 266 16.33 -6.08 2.20
CA TRP A 266 15.03 -6.15 1.51
C TRP A 266 14.26 -7.42 1.90
N ASN A 267 14.89 -8.59 1.81
CA ASN A 267 14.24 -9.86 2.12
C ASN A 267 13.99 -10.03 3.62
N ARG A 268 14.93 -9.62 4.48
CA ARG A 268 14.75 -9.68 5.94
C ARG A 268 13.58 -8.80 6.38
N GLN A 269 13.48 -7.59 5.84
CA GLN A 269 12.42 -6.66 6.19
C GLN A 269 11.07 -7.11 5.64
N ALA A 270 11.00 -7.52 4.37
CA ALA A 270 9.79 -8.10 3.79
C ALA A 270 9.28 -9.30 4.61
N HIS A 271 10.20 -10.21 5.01
CA HIS A 271 9.85 -11.35 5.84
C HIS A 271 9.38 -10.92 7.23
N GLY A 272 10.15 -10.07 7.93
CA GLY A 272 9.81 -9.59 9.27
C GLY A 272 8.44 -8.90 9.31
N ASN A 273 8.17 -7.99 8.36
CA ASN A 273 6.88 -7.35 8.23
C ASN A 273 5.77 -8.37 7.98
N THR A 274 5.98 -9.34 7.08
CA THR A 274 4.99 -10.40 6.79
C THR A 274 4.63 -11.20 8.04
N GLU A 275 5.62 -11.60 8.85
CA GLU A 275 5.37 -12.36 10.08
C GLU A 275 4.64 -11.51 11.13
N ILE A 276 5.01 -10.24 11.30
CA ILE A 276 4.32 -9.33 12.23
C ILE A 276 2.85 -9.15 11.82
N PHE A 277 2.60 -8.87 10.54
CA PHE A 277 1.23 -8.71 10.04
C PHE A 277 0.41 -10.00 10.17
N ARG A 278 1.03 -11.16 9.88
CA ARG A 278 0.38 -12.47 10.07
C ARG A 278 0.00 -12.68 11.53
N GLU A 279 0.93 -12.46 12.46
CA GLU A 279 0.72 -12.74 13.88
C GLU A 279 -0.32 -11.80 14.53
N LEU A 280 -0.31 -10.52 14.17
CA LEU A 280 -1.21 -9.53 14.77
C LEU A 280 -2.61 -9.56 14.17
N PHE A 281 -2.73 -9.76 12.85
CA PHE A 281 -3.96 -9.46 12.13
C PHE A 281 -4.52 -10.64 11.34
N HIS A 282 -3.77 -11.72 11.16
CA HIS A 282 -4.15 -12.83 10.28
C HIS A 282 -4.57 -12.32 8.89
N CYS A 283 -3.73 -11.46 8.29
CA CYS A 283 -3.99 -10.88 6.98
C CYS A 283 -4.09 -11.95 5.90
N ILE A 284 -5.04 -11.76 4.99
CA ILE A 284 -5.08 -12.46 3.70
C ILE A 284 -4.62 -11.51 2.58
N PRO A 285 -4.07 -12.04 1.49
CA PRO A 285 -3.70 -13.44 1.25
C PRO A 285 -2.45 -13.89 2.05
N ASP A 286 -2.33 -15.18 2.37
CA ASP A 286 -1.20 -15.75 3.14
C ASP A 286 -0.86 -17.20 2.73
N ASN A 287 0.41 -17.60 2.83
CA ASN A 287 0.86 -18.96 2.50
C ASN A 287 0.36 -20.05 3.46
N ALA A 288 -0.07 -19.69 4.68
CA ALA A 288 -0.70 -20.61 5.62
C ALA A 288 -2.10 -21.06 5.17
N VAL A 289 -2.71 -20.34 4.22
CA VAL A 289 -4.07 -20.61 3.73
C VAL A 289 -3.99 -21.24 2.35
N ARG A 290 -4.13 -22.57 2.26
CA ARG A 290 -3.94 -23.32 1.00
C ARG A 290 -5.24 -23.80 0.38
N THR A 291 -6.31 -23.87 1.17
CA THR A 291 -7.66 -24.29 0.78
C THR A 291 -8.72 -23.30 1.23
N PHE A 292 -9.95 -23.40 0.71
CA PHE A 292 -11.08 -22.59 1.20
C PHE A 292 -11.46 -22.95 2.65
N ASN A 293 -11.23 -24.20 3.06
CA ASN A 293 -11.40 -24.59 4.47
C ASN A 293 -10.35 -23.89 5.36
N ASP A 294 -9.08 -23.85 4.95
CA ASP A 294 -8.05 -23.12 5.69
C ASP A 294 -8.41 -21.63 5.76
N TYR A 295 -9.00 -21.08 4.69
CA TYR A 295 -9.43 -19.68 4.65
C TYR A 295 -10.49 -19.38 5.72
N ASP A 296 -11.52 -20.23 5.81
CA ASP A 296 -12.59 -20.09 6.80
C ASP A 296 -12.08 -20.26 8.24
N GLU A 297 -11.06 -21.12 8.46
CA GLU A 297 -10.44 -21.33 9.77
C GLU A 297 -9.43 -20.24 10.15
N PHE A 298 -8.74 -19.65 9.17
CA PHE A 298 -7.71 -18.65 9.37
C PHE A 298 -8.27 -17.26 9.66
N LEU A 299 -9.42 -16.93 9.07
CA LEU A 299 -10.08 -15.65 9.28
C LEU A 299 -10.40 -15.41 10.77
N PRO A 300 -10.37 -14.14 11.21
CA PRO A 300 -10.85 -13.79 12.53
C PRO A 300 -12.27 -14.32 12.77
N LYS A 301 -12.60 -14.63 14.03
CA LYS A 301 -13.98 -14.98 14.42
C LYS A 301 -14.93 -13.90 13.90
N LYS A 302 -16.17 -14.27 13.55
CA LYS A 302 -17.17 -13.37 12.93
C LYS A 302 -17.43 -12.04 13.66
N GLU A 303 -17.05 -11.94 14.93
CA GLU A 303 -17.17 -10.73 15.77
C GLU A 303 -16.04 -9.71 15.51
N ILE A 304 -14.90 -10.15 14.97
CA ILE A 304 -13.73 -9.32 14.67
C ILE A 304 -13.79 -8.91 13.20
N LYS A 305 -13.66 -7.60 12.96
CA LYS A 305 -13.64 -7.04 11.60
C LYS A 305 -12.33 -7.38 10.89
N ALA A 306 -12.38 -7.57 9.57
CA ALA A 306 -11.19 -7.75 8.76
C ALA A 306 -10.22 -6.56 8.94
N GLY A 307 -8.93 -6.85 9.01
CA GLY A 307 -7.89 -5.84 9.23
C GLY A 307 -7.70 -5.41 10.68
N HIS A 308 -8.56 -5.81 11.63
CA HIS A 308 -8.35 -5.56 13.06
C HIS A 308 -7.50 -6.68 13.69
N LEU A 309 -7.03 -6.47 14.92
CA LEU A 309 -6.27 -7.46 15.67
C LEU A 309 -7.03 -8.80 15.76
N PHE A 310 -6.38 -9.87 15.31
CA PHE A 310 -6.97 -11.21 15.30
C PHE A 310 -7.16 -11.77 16.73
N ASN A 311 -6.21 -11.46 17.63
CA ASN A 311 -6.27 -11.87 19.02
C ASN A 311 -6.45 -10.64 19.93
N PRO A 312 -7.69 -10.25 20.28
CA PRO A 312 -7.94 -9.08 21.12
C PRO A 312 -7.45 -9.26 22.56
N GLU A 313 -7.20 -10.50 23.01
CA GLU A 313 -6.66 -10.79 24.35
C GLU A 313 -5.15 -10.51 24.45
N MET A 314 -4.46 -10.24 23.32
CA MET A 314 -3.05 -9.85 23.35
C MET A 314 -2.90 -8.51 24.10
N PRO A 315 -1.97 -8.40 25.07
CA PRO A 315 -1.74 -7.14 25.76
C PRO A 315 -1.34 -6.02 24.79
N LEU A 316 -1.88 -4.82 24.97
CA LEU A 316 -1.62 -3.67 24.09
C LEU A 316 -0.11 -3.37 23.96
N GLU A 317 0.63 -3.44 25.08
CA GLU A 317 2.09 -3.28 25.11
C GLU A 317 2.81 -4.27 24.18
N GLU A 318 2.32 -5.51 24.10
CA GLU A 318 2.88 -6.52 23.21
C GLU A 318 2.56 -6.22 21.75
N VAL A 319 1.32 -5.81 21.45
CA VAL A 319 0.90 -5.38 20.11
C VAL A 319 1.78 -4.25 19.60
N LYS A 320 1.89 -3.15 20.38
CA LYS A 320 2.66 -1.97 19.99
C LYS A 320 4.14 -2.30 19.83
N LYS A 321 4.70 -3.12 20.72
CA LYS A 321 6.10 -3.58 20.61
C LYS A 321 6.36 -4.43 19.36
N LYS A 322 5.37 -5.21 18.89
CA LYS A 322 5.48 -5.92 17.61
C LYS A 322 5.42 -4.94 16.44
N LEU A 323 4.52 -3.96 16.48
CA LEU A 323 4.42 -2.91 15.45
C LEU A 323 5.68 -2.04 15.35
N ASP A 324 6.42 -1.81 16.44
CA ASP A 324 7.75 -1.15 16.40
C ASP A 324 8.74 -1.84 15.46
N GLY A 325 8.55 -3.13 15.19
CA GLY A 325 9.38 -3.93 14.30
C GLY A 325 9.05 -3.75 12.82
N VAL A 326 7.91 -3.15 12.48
CA VAL A 326 7.52 -2.90 11.09
C VAL A 326 8.30 -1.71 10.57
N LYS A 327 8.96 -1.91 9.42
CA LYS A 327 9.68 -0.85 8.71
C LYS A 327 9.28 -0.83 7.24
N GLY A 328 9.02 0.36 6.71
CA GLY A 328 8.42 0.56 5.40
C GLY A 328 7.12 -0.22 5.23
N HIS A 329 6.80 -0.55 3.98
CA HIS A 329 5.54 -1.21 3.63
C HIS A 329 5.74 -2.58 2.98
N LEU A 330 6.98 -2.96 2.71
CA LEU A 330 7.31 -4.17 1.96
C LEU A 330 6.87 -5.44 2.71
N VAL A 331 6.13 -6.32 2.03
CA VAL A 331 5.77 -7.68 2.50
C VAL A 331 6.02 -8.68 1.37
N ARG A 332 6.23 -9.97 1.72
CA ARG A 332 6.39 -11.03 0.72
C ARG A 332 5.05 -11.31 0.04
N PHE A 333 5.07 -11.47 -1.28
CA PHE A 333 3.89 -11.93 -1.98
C PHE A 333 3.61 -13.41 -1.62
N PRO A 334 2.37 -13.79 -1.25
CA PRO A 334 2.05 -15.16 -0.90
C PRO A 334 1.91 -16.03 -2.15
N THR A 335 2.91 -16.85 -2.42
CA THR A 335 2.96 -17.75 -3.59
C THR A 335 2.13 -19.03 -3.43
N GLU A 336 1.63 -19.34 -2.24
CA GLU A 336 0.92 -20.60 -1.93
C GLU A 336 -0.53 -20.39 -1.50
N PHE A 337 -1.01 -19.15 -1.45
CA PHE A 337 -2.37 -18.84 -1.03
C PHE A 337 -3.42 -19.52 -1.94
N LEU A 338 -4.29 -20.37 -1.40
CA LEU A 338 -5.27 -21.17 -2.15
C LEU A 338 -4.66 -21.97 -3.31
N ILE A 339 -3.45 -22.53 -3.11
CA ILE A 339 -2.74 -23.30 -4.15
C ILE A 339 -3.39 -24.65 -4.44
N ASP A 340 -4.11 -25.22 -3.46
CA ASP A 340 -4.74 -26.53 -3.57
C ASP A 340 -6.22 -26.41 -4.05
N GLU A 341 -6.63 -25.22 -4.51
CA GLU A 341 -8.00 -24.91 -4.95
C GLU A 341 -8.05 -24.37 -6.39
N GLU A 342 -9.20 -24.60 -7.04
CA GLU A 342 -9.54 -23.93 -8.29
C GLU A 342 -10.18 -22.57 -7.99
N MET A 343 -9.40 -21.49 -8.09
CA MET A 343 -9.85 -20.14 -7.75
C MET A 343 -10.92 -19.56 -8.70
N ALA A 344 -11.04 -20.11 -9.91
CA ALA A 344 -11.95 -19.60 -10.94
C ALA A 344 -13.04 -20.63 -11.25
N GLU A 345 -14.21 -20.45 -10.64
CA GLU A 345 -15.36 -21.31 -10.92
C GLU A 345 -15.98 -20.97 -12.29
N ARG A 346 -16.08 -21.96 -13.17
CA ARG A 346 -16.78 -21.79 -14.45
C ARG A 346 -18.28 -21.68 -14.23
N GLY A 347 -18.88 -20.62 -14.75
CA GLY A 347 -20.30 -20.32 -14.57
C GLY A 347 -20.82 -19.29 -15.56
N LEU A 348 -21.95 -18.66 -15.23
CA LEU A 348 -22.52 -17.58 -16.05
C LEU A 348 -21.60 -16.36 -16.09
N ASP A 349 -20.95 -16.04 -14.98
CA ASP A 349 -20.06 -14.87 -14.88
C ASP A 349 -18.66 -15.14 -15.47
N PHE A 350 -18.18 -16.38 -15.40
CA PHE A 350 -16.88 -16.80 -15.93
C PHE A 350 -17.01 -18.00 -16.88
N ASN A 351 -17.01 -17.74 -18.19
CA ASN A 351 -17.09 -18.73 -19.26
C ASN A 351 -16.32 -18.28 -20.50
N GLY A 352 -16.28 -19.09 -21.56
CA GLY A 352 -15.51 -18.78 -22.78
C GLY A 352 -15.91 -17.51 -23.53
N ILE A 353 -16.99 -16.83 -23.17
CA ILE A 353 -17.36 -15.50 -23.69
C ILE A 353 -16.87 -14.39 -22.75
N THR A 354 -17.03 -14.56 -21.43
CA THR A 354 -16.70 -13.54 -20.42
C THR A 354 -15.27 -13.62 -19.91
N GLU A 355 -14.54 -14.67 -20.24
CA GLU A 355 -13.16 -14.92 -19.79
C GLU A 355 -12.23 -13.73 -20.08
N SER A 356 -12.36 -13.11 -21.26
CA SER A 356 -11.56 -11.96 -21.66
C SER A 356 -11.81 -10.68 -20.85
N ILE A 357 -12.86 -10.65 -20.01
CA ILE A 357 -13.12 -9.54 -19.09
C ILE A 357 -12.10 -9.56 -17.93
N TYR A 358 -11.48 -10.70 -17.66
CA TYR A 358 -10.60 -10.92 -16.52
C TYR A 358 -9.12 -11.09 -16.90
N THR A 359 -8.78 -10.97 -18.19
CA THR A 359 -7.43 -11.23 -18.74
C THR A 359 -6.66 -9.98 -19.11
#